data_AF-A0A812SWS0-F1
#
_entry.id   AF-A0A812SWS0-F1
#
_cell.length_a   1.000
_cell.length_b   1.000
_cell.length_c   1.000
_cell.angle_alpha   90.00
_cell.angle_beta   90.00
_cell.angle_gamma   90.00
#
_symmetry.space_group_name_H-M   'P 1'
#
loop_
_entity.id
_entity.type
_entity.pdbx_description
1 polymer ?
#
loop_
_entity_poly.entity_id
_entity_poly.type
_entity_poly.pdbx_seq_one_letter_code
_entity_poly.pdbx_strand_id
1 'polypeptide(L)'
;AAALERAEVARLQLQGLLDVAQRLAIVAHQEMQGGAPVPGLGVVGHAGDQIVEDDQRGEVVAAPHRGQATLHPLDHARVLVLQPDRPDGVGHPLRLDRTLDGLQPREQPVEDGKDSSRMTDSATYFARSYAEARNAFLEAARAAGGTLESLAHPLQGPEGEALATDLAWFGPRDAERLLITLSATHGVEGYCGSGVQTGTLRSGRHKDLPDGVAMLAIHAINPHGFAWSRRVTEDNVDLNRNFADFAAPLPENPGYEALHEVICPPTWDQETIERTFAELMAYAEAHSLASLQQAVSGGQYRHTDGLFFGGQQPTWSHRTLARVLRAQGARARKIAVIDYHTGLGPFGHGERICPHPAGSPGRARAEAWFGGDITAT
;
A
#
# COMPACT_ATOMS: atom_id res chain seq x y z
N ALA A 1 -1.58 -13.02 20.89
CA ALA A 1 -2.55 -11.91 21.05
C ALA A 1 -1.84 -10.61 21.39
N ALA A 2 -1.35 -10.40 22.62
CA ALA A 2 -0.72 -9.13 23.02
C ALA A 2 0.45 -8.66 22.14
N ALA A 3 1.35 -9.55 21.73
CA ALA A 3 2.46 -9.22 20.82
C ALA A 3 1.99 -8.74 19.42
N LEU A 4 0.90 -9.32 18.91
CA LEU A 4 0.32 -8.95 17.61
C LEU A 4 -0.36 -7.58 17.66
N GLU A 5 -1.01 -7.30 18.79
CA GLU A 5 -1.66 -6.01 19.07
C GLU A 5 -0.62 -4.90 19.19
N ARG A 6 0.52 -5.15 19.86
CA ARG A 6 1.64 -4.20 19.95
C ARG A 6 2.21 -3.81 18.58
N ALA A 7 2.44 -4.78 17.70
CA ALA A 7 2.94 -4.53 16.35
C ALA A 7 1.96 -3.69 15.53
N GLU A 8 0.65 -3.93 15.67
CA GLU A 8 -0.37 -3.18 14.91
C GLU A 8 -0.48 -1.72 15.38
N VAL A 9 -0.49 -1.49 16.70
CA VAL A 9 -0.51 -0.12 17.27
C VAL A 9 0.76 0.63 16.86
N ALA A 10 1.92 -0.02 16.93
CA ALA A 10 3.18 0.55 16.47
C ALA A 10 3.12 0.97 15.00
N ARG A 11 2.58 0.12 14.12
CA ARG A 11 2.44 0.41 12.69
C ARG A 11 1.60 1.67 12.46
N LEU A 12 0.45 1.76 13.12
CA LEU A 12 -0.48 2.88 12.96
C LEU A 12 0.14 4.21 13.42
N GLN A 13 0.80 4.21 14.57
CA GLN A 13 1.47 5.41 15.10
C GLN A 13 2.65 5.83 14.21
N LEU A 14 3.48 4.89 13.77
CA LEU A 14 4.64 5.18 12.91
C LEU A 14 4.24 5.60 11.50
N GLN A 15 3.16 5.05 10.94
CA GLN A 15 2.65 5.50 9.65
C GLN A 15 2.21 6.97 9.72
N GLY A 16 1.53 7.37 10.81
CA GLY A 16 1.23 8.78 11.07
C GLY A 16 2.48 9.66 11.18
N LEU A 17 3.53 9.18 11.87
CA LEU A 17 4.79 9.92 12.02
C LEU A 17 5.59 10.04 10.72
N LEU A 18 5.68 8.96 9.93
CA LEU A 18 6.37 8.95 8.64
C LEU A 18 5.63 9.81 7.62
N ASP A 19 4.30 9.76 7.58
CA ASP A 19 3.48 10.64 6.73
C ASP A 19 3.69 12.12 7.11
N VAL A 20 3.81 12.43 8.41
CA VAL A 20 4.11 13.79 8.90
C VAL A 20 5.53 14.21 8.53
N ALA A 21 6.52 13.34 8.69
CA ALA A 21 7.91 13.62 8.34
C ALA A 21 8.11 13.82 6.82
N GLN A 22 7.45 13.00 5.99
CA GLN A 22 7.42 13.17 4.54
C GLN A 22 6.73 14.48 4.14
N ARG A 23 5.61 14.84 4.78
CA ARG A 23 4.94 16.13 4.56
C ARG A 23 5.77 17.34 4.99
N LEU A 24 6.60 17.21 6.02
CA LEU A 24 7.54 18.26 6.45
C LEU A 24 8.70 18.44 5.46
N ALA A 25 9.18 17.37 4.83
CA ALA A 25 10.22 17.42 3.81
C ALA A 25 9.78 18.18 2.53
N ILE A 26 8.49 18.11 2.18
CA ILE A 26 7.91 18.80 1.01
C ILE A 26 7.87 20.34 1.16
N VAL A 27 8.10 20.89 2.36
CA VAL A 27 8.04 22.36 2.59
C VAL A 27 9.35 23.09 2.21
N ALA A 28 10.39 22.37 1.76
CA ALA A 28 11.64 22.98 1.31
C ALA A 28 11.80 22.94 -0.22
N HIS A 29 11.36 24.02 -0.88
CA HIS A 29 11.85 24.54 -2.18
C HIS A 29 11.26 24.01 -3.51
N GLN A 30 10.36 24.80 -4.15
CA GLN A 30 10.49 25.31 -5.54
C GLN A 30 9.25 26.15 -5.98
N GLU A 31 9.50 27.35 -6.53
CA GLU A 31 8.57 28.09 -7.40
C GLU A 31 8.88 27.77 -8.87
N MET A 32 7.86 27.62 -9.75
CA MET A 32 7.79 28.18 -11.13
C MET A 32 6.58 27.67 -11.96
N GLN A 33 6.21 28.46 -12.98
CA GLN A 33 4.96 28.48 -13.75
C GLN A 33 4.89 27.56 -15.00
N GLY A 34 3.70 27.05 -15.36
CA GLY A 34 3.40 26.46 -16.67
C GLY A 34 2.03 25.75 -16.76
N GLY A 35 1.24 26.03 -17.81
CA GLY A 35 -0.20 25.71 -17.94
C GLY A 35 -0.61 24.27 -18.35
N ALA A 36 -1.93 24.06 -18.38
CA ALA A 36 -2.64 22.78 -18.27
C ALA A 36 -2.72 21.89 -19.54
N PRO A 37 -2.78 20.55 -19.38
CA PRO A 37 -3.33 19.62 -20.36
C PRO A 37 -4.54 18.86 -19.80
N VAL A 38 -5.74 19.21 -20.29
CA VAL A 38 -7.06 18.51 -20.27
C VAL A 38 -8.18 19.39 -19.68
N PRO A 39 -9.17 19.83 -20.49
CA PRO A 39 -10.25 20.71 -20.06
C PRO A 39 -11.38 19.91 -19.39
N GLY A 40 -11.64 20.20 -18.11
CA GLY A 40 -12.79 19.65 -17.38
C GLY A 40 -12.69 19.69 -15.86
N LEU A 41 -11.48 19.84 -15.31
CA LEU A 41 -11.26 20.07 -13.88
C LEU A 41 -10.37 21.31 -13.75
N GLY A 42 -10.89 22.34 -13.09
CA GLY A 42 -10.17 23.58 -12.85
C GLY A 42 -8.81 23.34 -12.18
N VAL A 43 -7.91 24.30 -12.36
CA VAL A 43 -6.50 24.27 -11.93
C VAL A 43 -6.33 23.71 -10.52
N VAL A 44 -5.59 22.61 -10.39
CA VAL A 44 -5.05 22.10 -9.12
C VAL A 44 -3.54 22.07 -9.25
N GLY A 45 -2.86 22.77 -8.35
CA GLY A 45 -1.40 22.91 -8.35
C GLY A 45 -0.67 21.57 -8.28
N HIS A 46 0.50 21.52 -8.93
CA HIS A 46 1.38 20.36 -8.96
C HIS A 46 2.16 20.22 -7.64
N ALA A 47 2.33 18.99 -7.17
CA ALA A 47 3.35 18.62 -6.18
C ALA A 47 4.44 17.81 -6.90
N GLY A 48 5.69 18.25 -6.75
CA GLY A 48 6.86 17.58 -7.31
C GLY A 48 7.40 16.56 -6.33
N ASP A 49 7.16 15.28 -6.62
CA ASP A 49 7.75 14.15 -5.92
C ASP A 49 8.46 13.25 -6.94
N GLN A 50 9.65 13.67 -7.36
CA GLN A 50 10.56 12.92 -8.24
C GLN A 50 12.02 13.24 -7.88
N ILE A 51 12.41 13.04 -6.61
CA ILE A 51 13.82 13.00 -6.23
C ILE A 51 13.93 11.99 -5.07
N VAL A 52 14.99 11.18 -5.08
CA VAL A 52 15.36 10.17 -4.07
C VAL A 52 14.84 8.75 -4.33
N GLU A 53 15.11 8.25 -5.53
CA GLU A 53 15.41 6.82 -5.77
C GLU A 53 16.46 6.64 -6.89
N ASP A 54 17.25 7.68 -7.13
CA ASP A 54 18.30 7.69 -8.15
C ASP A 54 19.49 8.46 -7.58
N ASP A 55 20.43 7.77 -6.93
CA ASP A 55 21.84 8.14 -7.08
C ASP A 55 22.80 7.01 -6.68
N GLN A 56 23.22 6.24 -7.69
CA GLN A 56 24.61 5.82 -7.76
C GLN A 56 25.36 6.78 -8.70
N ARG A 57 26.10 7.70 -8.07
CA ARG A 57 27.30 8.45 -8.52
C ARG A 57 27.09 9.95 -8.80
N GLY A 58 27.72 10.75 -7.93
CA GLY A 58 28.54 11.90 -8.36
C GLY A 58 28.60 13.02 -7.33
N GLU A 59 29.79 13.33 -6.84
CA GLU A 59 30.09 14.47 -5.95
C GLU A 59 29.39 15.76 -6.36
N VAL A 60 28.69 16.42 -5.43
CA VAL A 60 28.58 17.88 -5.42
C VAL A 60 28.77 18.41 -4.00
N VAL A 61 29.91 19.04 -3.80
CA VAL A 61 30.23 19.91 -2.66
C VAL A 61 29.52 21.24 -2.86
N ALA A 62 28.81 21.75 -1.85
CA ALA A 62 28.55 23.18 -1.72
C ALA A 62 28.47 23.60 -0.24
N ALA A 63 29.43 24.42 0.17
CA ALA A 63 29.52 25.10 1.46
C ALA A 63 28.53 26.30 1.54
N PRO A 64 28.29 26.90 2.72
CA PRO A 64 27.05 27.58 3.06
C PRO A 64 27.04 29.06 2.65
N HIS A 65 25.87 29.58 2.28
CA HIS A 65 25.65 31.04 2.21
C HIS A 65 24.47 31.47 3.08
N ARG A 66 24.78 32.26 4.12
CA ARG A 66 23.82 33.10 4.86
C ARG A 66 23.20 34.13 3.92
N GLY A 67 21.90 34.38 4.06
CA GLY A 67 21.21 35.54 3.49
C GLY A 67 19.69 35.47 3.66
N GLN A 68 19.15 36.43 4.42
CA GLN A 68 17.73 36.70 4.73
C GLN A 68 16.68 36.25 3.69
N ALA A 69 15.64 35.54 4.15
CA ALA A 69 14.33 35.48 3.49
C ALA A 69 13.22 35.58 4.54
N THR A 70 12.32 36.54 4.32
CA THR A 70 11.16 36.90 5.15
C THR A 70 10.09 35.80 5.18
N LEU A 71 9.61 35.46 6.38
CA LEU A 71 8.51 34.52 6.63
C LEU A 71 7.16 35.14 6.22
N HIS A 72 6.39 34.46 5.37
CA HIS A 72 4.94 34.70 5.21
C HIS A 72 4.16 33.79 6.18
N PRO A 73 3.09 34.30 6.84
CA PRO A 73 2.30 33.50 7.76
C PRO A 73 1.38 32.52 7.01
N LEU A 74 1.30 31.27 7.51
CA LEU A 74 0.30 30.27 7.11
C LEU A 74 -1.06 30.63 7.72
N ASP A 75 -2.09 30.82 6.87
CA ASP A 75 -3.44 31.26 7.27
C ASP A 75 -4.45 30.13 7.50
N HIS A 76 -4.17 28.88 7.10
CA HIS A 76 -5.09 27.74 7.30
C HIS A 76 -4.36 26.42 7.59
N ALA A 77 -4.92 25.62 8.49
CA ALA A 77 -4.45 24.27 8.82
C ALA A 77 -5.60 23.25 8.72
N ARG A 78 -5.29 22.02 8.31
CA ARG A 78 -6.21 20.87 8.39
C ARG A 78 -5.71 19.92 9.45
N VAL A 79 -6.55 19.61 10.43
CA VAL A 79 -6.23 18.66 11.51
C VAL A 79 -7.20 17.49 11.41
N LEU A 80 -6.65 16.28 11.39
CA LEU A 80 -7.43 15.05 11.50
C LEU A 80 -7.42 14.64 12.98
N VAL A 81 -8.57 14.68 13.64
CA VAL A 81 -8.72 14.21 15.01
C VAL A 81 -9.21 12.76 14.95
N LEU A 82 -8.34 11.82 15.31
CA LEU A 82 -8.73 10.42 15.48
C LEU A 82 -9.28 10.24 16.89
N GLN A 83 -10.48 9.66 17.01
CA GLN A 83 -11.04 9.27 18.31
C GLN A 83 -10.76 7.79 18.55
N PRO A 84 -10.19 7.42 19.72
CA PRO A 84 -9.70 6.07 19.98
C PRO A 84 -10.79 4.98 20.02
N ASP A 85 -12.08 5.36 20.03
CA ASP A 85 -13.18 4.44 20.34
C ASP A 85 -14.03 4.07 19.10
N ARG A 86 -13.56 4.34 17.87
CA ARG A 86 -14.33 4.06 16.63
C ARG A 86 -13.46 3.42 15.53
N PRO A 87 -14.06 2.61 14.64
CA PRO A 87 -13.32 1.99 13.53
C PRO A 87 -12.73 3.04 12.58
N ASP A 88 -11.51 2.76 12.13
CA ASP A 88 -10.68 3.63 11.29
C ASP A 88 -11.43 4.01 10.01
N GLY A 89 -11.75 5.29 9.88
CA GLY A 89 -12.45 5.85 8.71
C GLY A 89 -13.48 6.92 9.04
N VAL A 90 -13.93 7.05 10.29
CA VAL A 90 -14.84 8.13 10.70
C VAL A 90 -14.06 9.29 11.32
N GLY A 91 -13.25 9.95 10.50
CA GLY A 91 -12.66 11.26 10.83
C GLY A 91 -13.31 12.35 9.98
N HIS A 92 -13.88 13.37 10.61
CA HIS A 92 -14.32 14.56 9.87
C HIS A 92 -13.12 15.49 9.68
N PRO A 93 -12.73 15.85 8.44
CA PRO A 93 -11.67 16.82 8.23
C PRO A 93 -12.13 18.19 8.73
N LEU A 94 -11.57 18.65 9.85
CA LEU A 94 -11.80 20.00 10.38
C LEU A 94 -10.85 20.97 9.67
N ARG A 95 -11.42 21.91 8.91
CA ARG A 95 -10.69 23.09 8.44
C ARG A 95 -10.71 24.14 9.55
N LEU A 96 -9.54 24.61 9.93
CA LEU A 96 -9.37 25.64 10.94
C LEU A 96 -8.95 26.96 10.27
N ASP A 97 -9.65 28.04 10.58
CA ASP A 97 -9.28 29.40 10.21
C ASP A 97 -8.51 30.06 11.37
N ARG A 98 -7.47 30.83 11.06
CA ARG A 98 -6.70 31.56 12.06
C ARG A 98 -7.37 32.92 12.33
N THR A 99 -7.90 33.10 13.53
CA THR A 99 -8.47 34.38 13.98
C THR A 99 -7.53 35.05 15.00
N LEU A 100 -7.81 36.29 15.38
CA LEU A 100 -7.04 37.01 16.41
C LEU A 100 -7.00 36.29 17.76
N ASP A 101 -7.95 35.37 18.00
CA ASP A 101 -8.08 34.59 19.24
C ASP A 101 -7.59 33.13 19.11
N GLY A 102 -7.02 32.73 17.96
CA GLY A 102 -6.50 31.37 17.72
C GLY A 102 -7.15 30.64 16.54
N LEU A 103 -6.97 29.31 16.46
CA LEU A 103 -7.54 28.48 15.38
C LEU A 103 -8.99 28.07 15.68
N GLN A 104 -9.92 28.34 14.77
CA GLN A 104 -11.36 28.10 14.94
C GLN A 104 -11.93 27.23 13.79
N PRO A 105 -12.87 26.29 14.07
CA PRO A 105 -13.53 25.45 13.04
C PRO A 105 -14.35 26.23 12.01
N ARG A 106 -14.26 25.83 10.73
CA ARG A 106 -15.03 26.40 9.62
C ARG A 106 -16.12 25.44 9.15
N GLU A 107 -17.38 25.81 9.26
CA GLU A 107 -18.52 25.04 8.75
C GLU A 107 -18.88 25.47 7.30
N GLN A 108 -19.11 24.51 6.40
CA GLN A 108 -19.67 24.76 5.05
C GLN A 108 -20.77 23.74 4.73
N PRO A 109 -21.89 24.16 4.11
CA PRO A 109 -22.89 23.25 3.57
C PRO A 109 -22.43 22.66 2.23
N VAL A 110 -22.78 21.39 1.98
CA VAL A 110 -22.49 20.67 0.73
C VAL A 110 -23.62 20.92 -0.27
N GLU A 111 -23.31 21.39 -1.48
CA GLU A 111 -24.27 21.49 -2.59
C GLU A 111 -24.17 20.28 -3.52
N ASP A 112 -25.33 19.66 -3.82
CA ASP A 112 -25.47 18.53 -4.73
C ASP A 112 -25.38 18.96 -6.20
N GLY A 113 -24.33 18.53 -6.90
CA GLY A 113 -24.19 18.67 -8.34
C GLY A 113 -24.94 17.57 -9.10
N LYS A 114 -26.02 17.95 -9.81
CA LYS A 114 -26.74 17.08 -10.75
C LYS A 114 -25.98 16.94 -12.07
N ASP A 115 -25.53 15.73 -12.41
CA ASP A 115 -25.67 15.19 -13.76
C ASP A 115 -25.55 13.65 -13.76
N SER A 116 -26.59 12.96 -14.21
CA SER A 116 -26.69 11.49 -14.18
C SER A 116 -26.97 10.94 -15.57
N SER A 117 -25.94 10.50 -16.26
CA SER A 117 -26.08 9.52 -17.35
C SER A 117 -25.01 8.41 -17.21
N ARG A 118 -25.48 7.23 -16.78
CA ARG A 118 -24.87 5.87 -16.87
C ARG A 118 -23.33 5.73 -16.77
N MET A 119 -22.70 6.36 -15.79
CA MET A 119 -21.51 5.75 -15.20
C MET A 119 -21.97 4.87 -14.03
N THR A 120 -21.59 3.60 -14.04
CA THR A 120 -21.67 2.80 -12.82
C THR A 120 -20.79 3.50 -11.81
N ASP A 121 -21.36 3.89 -10.67
CA ASP A 121 -20.58 4.48 -9.59
C ASP A 121 -19.49 3.46 -9.20
N SER A 122 -18.22 3.81 -9.47
CA SER A 122 -17.08 2.93 -9.23
C SER A 122 -16.96 2.53 -7.76
N ALA A 123 -17.51 3.32 -6.83
CA ALA A 123 -17.56 2.99 -5.42
C ALA A 123 -18.32 1.69 -5.15
N THR A 124 -19.28 1.31 -6.00
CA THR A 124 -20.07 0.07 -5.87
C THR A 124 -19.26 -1.22 -6.08
N TYR A 125 -18.01 -1.11 -6.54
CA TYR A 125 -17.11 -2.25 -6.65
C TYR A 125 -16.38 -2.56 -5.34
N PHE A 126 -16.28 -1.60 -4.43
CA PHE A 126 -15.53 -1.73 -3.19
C PHE A 126 -16.46 -2.16 -2.04
N ALA A 127 -15.95 -3.06 -1.21
CA ALA A 127 -16.67 -3.64 -0.08
C ALA A 127 -16.16 -3.09 1.25
N ARG A 128 -16.95 -3.23 2.32
CA ARG A 128 -16.60 -2.72 3.66
C ARG A 128 -16.11 -3.82 4.61
N SER A 129 -16.23 -5.08 4.22
CA SER A 129 -15.70 -6.22 4.96
C SER A 129 -15.13 -7.27 4.01
N TYR A 130 -14.28 -8.16 4.55
CA TYR A 130 -13.78 -9.31 3.81
C TYR A 130 -14.92 -10.19 3.28
N ALA A 131 -15.95 -10.46 4.08
CA ALA A 131 -17.09 -11.27 3.67
C ALA A 131 -17.86 -10.64 2.51
N GLU A 132 -18.12 -9.32 2.57
CA GLU A 132 -18.72 -8.57 1.45
C GLU A 132 -17.82 -8.63 0.20
N ALA A 133 -16.51 -8.41 0.35
CA ALA A 133 -15.53 -8.40 -0.74
C ALA A 133 -15.44 -9.76 -1.44
N ARG A 134 -15.31 -10.84 -0.65
CA ARG A 134 -15.25 -12.21 -1.13
C ARG A 134 -16.51 -12.60 -1.90
N ASN A 135 -17.68 -12.31 -1.34
CA ASN A 135 -18.95 -12.60 -2.00
C ASN A 135 -19.08 -11.80 -3.30
N ALA A 136 -18.71 -10.52 -3.29
CA ALA A 136 -18.76 -9.67 -4.48
C ALA A 136 -17.85 -10.19 -5.60
N PHE A 137 -16.63 -10.62 -5.27
CA PHE A 137 -15.69 -11.23 -6.22
C PHE A 137 -16.23 -12.55 -6.79
N LEU A 138 -16.67 -13.49 -5.93
CA LEU A 138 -17.17 -14.79 -6.35
C LEU A 138 -18.40 -14.69 -7.25
N GLU A 139 -19.36 -13.81 -6.91
CA GLU A 139 -20.53 -13.57 -7.74
C GLU A 139 -20.14 -12.93 -9.08
N ALA A 140 -19.24 -11.94 -9.08
CA ALA A 140 -18.77 -11.32 -10.31
C ALA A 140 -18.02 -12.31 -11.21
N ALA A 141 -17.18 -13.16 -10.63
CA ALA A 141 -16.43 -14.17 -11.37
C ALA A 141 -17.33 -15.26 -11.94
N ARG A 142 -18.34 -15.71 -11.18
CA ARG A 142 -19.35 -16.66 -11.68
C ARG A 142 -20.16 -16.04 -12.82
N ALA A 143 -20.63 -14.82 -12.66
CA ALA A 143 -21.39 -14.10 -13.69
C ALA A 143 -20.56 -13.84 -14.95
N ALA A 144 -19.25 -13.64 -14.81
CA ALA A 144 -18.30 -13.49 -15.90
C ALA A 144 -17.93 -14.83 -16.59
N GLY A 145 -18.44 -15.97 -16.11
CA GLY A 145 -18.14 -17.30 -16.67
C GLY A 145 -16.76 -17.85 -16.30
N GLY A 146 -16.15 -17.34 -15.22
CA GLY A 146 -14.87 -17.81 -14.73
C GLY A 146 -14.95 -19.21 -14.13
N THR A 147 -13.92 -20.02 -14.33
CA THR A 147 -13.81 -21.28 -13.57
C THR A 147 -13.27 -20.98 -12.17
N LEU A 148 -14.02 -21.37 -11.15
CA LEU A 148 -13.71 -21.09 -9.75
C LEU A 148 -13.05 -22.26 -9.04
N GLU A 149 -12.08 -21.95 -8.18
CA GLU A 149 -11.49 -22.87 -7.20
C GLU A 149 -11.26 -22.11 -5.89
N SER A 150 -11.51 -22.74 -4.75
CA SER A 150 -11.32 -22.13 -3.42
C SER A 150 -10.38 -22.97 -2.57
N LEU A 151 -9.36 -22.35 -2.01
CA LEU A 151 -8.39 -22.96 -1.11
C LEU A 151 -8.67 -22.45 0.31
N ALA A 152 -9.32 -23.30 1.10
CA ALA A 152 -9.71 -22.96 2.47
C ALA A 152 -8.50 -22.68 3.35
N HIS A 153 -8.55 -21.57 4.07
CA HIS A 153 -7.63 -21.25 5.14
C HIS A 153 -8.05 -21.99 6.42
N PRO A 154 -7.12 -22.50 7.24
CA PRO A 154 -7.45 -23.29 8.43
C PRO A 154 -8.09 -22.48 9.57
N LEU A 155 -7.79 -21.18 9.65
CA LEU A 155 -8.36 -20.26 10.63
C LEU A 155 -9.61 -19.55 10.12
N GLN A 156 -10.37 -18.99 11.04
CA GLN A 156 -11.57 -18.19 10.79
C GLN A 156 -11.30 -16.69 10.89
N GLY A 157 -12.19 -15.89 10.33
CA GLY A 157 -12.19 -14.43 10.48
C GLY A 157 -12.70 -13.98 11.85
N PRO A 158 -12.70 -12.66 12.10
CA PRO A 158 -13.11 -12.10 13.39
C PRO A 158 -14.58 -12.37 13.75
N GLU A 159 -15.44 -12.64 12.76
CA GLU A 159 -16.86 -12.99 12.96
C GLU A 159 -17.10 -14.52 12.87
N GLY A 160 -16.03 -15.32 12.86
CA GLY A 160 -16.11 -16.77 12.70
C GLY A 160 -16.32 -17.23 11.25
N GLU A 161 -16.23 -16.31 10.29
CA GLU A 161 -16.44 -16.60 8.88
C GLU A 161 -15.28 -17.42 8.27
N ALA A 162 -15.60 -18.21 7.25
CA ALA A 162 -14.62 -19.03 6.55
C ALA A 162 -13.69 -18.17 5.68
N LEU A 163 -12.38 -18.34 5.90
CA LEU A 163 -11.34 -17.66 5.14
C LEU A 163 -10.84 -18.55 3.98
N ALA A 164 -10.50 -17.95 2.84
CA ALA A 164 -9.99 -18.69 1.68
C ALA A 164 -9.21 -17.82 0.71
N THR A 165 -8.33 -18.45 -0.05
CA THR A 165 -7.85 -17.92 -1.34
C THR A 165 -8.72 -18.49 -2.45
N ASP A 166 -9.53 -17.65 -3.07
CA ASP A 166 -10.38 -17.97 -4.21
C ASP A 166 -9.69 -17.61 -5.53
N LEU A 167 -9.84 -18.47 -6.53
CA LEU A 167 -9.26 -18.35 -7.85
C LEU A 167 -10.38 -18.21 -8.87
N ALA A 168 -10.21 -17.32 -9.85
CA ALA A 168 -11.05 -17.25 -11.03
C ALA A 168 -10.20 -17.29 -12.29
N TRP A 169 -10.43 -18.30 -13.14
CA TRP A 169 -9.72 -18.47 -14.41
C TRP A 169 -10.59 -18.09 -15.60
N PHE A 170 -10.02 -17.35 -16.54
CA PHE A 170 -10.62 -16.93 -17.81
C PHE A 170 -9.68 -17.23 -18.98
N GLY A 171 -10.24 -17.60 -20.13
CA GLY A 171 -9.48 -17.89 -21.35
C GLY A 171 -8.97 -19.34 -21.45
N PRO A 172 -8.18 -19.65 -22.50
CA PRO A 172 -7.75 -21.02 -22.83
C PRO A 172 -6.90 -21.65 -21.72
N ARG A 173 -7.11 -22.93 -21.42
CA ARG A 173 -6.36 -23.66 -20.37
C ARG A 173 -4.93 -24.02 -20.76
N ASP A 174 -4.64 -24.02 -22.05
CA ASP A 174 -3.33 -24.25 -22.64
C ASP A 174 -2.63 -22.94 -23.06
N ALA A 175 -3.14 -21.78 -22.63
CA ALA A 175 -2.54 -20.49 -22.95
C ALA A 175 -1.08 -20.40 -22.46
N GLU A 176 -0.18 -20.05 -23.38
CA GLU A 176 1.23 -19.81 -23.05
C GLU A 176 1.47 -18.39 -22.49
N ARG A 177 0.42 -17.54 -22.44
CA ARG A 177 0.46 -16.17 -21.94
C ARG A 177 -0.58 -16.03 -20.84
N LEU A 178 -0.15 -15.59 -19.66
CA LEU A 178 -0.99 -15.51 -18.47
C LEU A 178 -0.88 -14.13 -17.82
N LEU A 179 -2.03 -13.48 -17.65
CA LEU A 179 -2.18 -12.34 -16.75
C LEU A 179 -2.62 -12.85 -15.37
N ILE A 180 -1.85 -12.56 -14.34
CA ILE A 180 -2.20 -12.85 -12.95
C ILE A 180 -2.54 -11.53 -12.26
N THR A 181 -3.68 -11.49 -11.59
CA THR A 181 -4.01 -10.37 -10.69
C THR A 181 -4.09 -10.87 -9.26
N LEU A 182 -3.43 -10.18 -8.35
CA LEU A 182 -3.37 -10.52 -6.93
C LEU A 182 -4.05 -9.43 -6.11
N SER A 183 -4.72 -9.84 -5.05
CA SER A 183 -5.21 -8.95 -4.01
C SER A 183 -4.79 -9.43 -2.63
N ALA A 184 -4.72 -8.47 -1.71
CA ALA A 184 -4.40 -8.68 -0.30
C ALA A 184 -3.05 -9.39 -0.06
N THR A 185 -1.98 -8.93 -0.72
CA THR A 185 -0.62 -9.29 -0.25
C THR A 185 -0.40 -8.72 1.14
N HIS A 186 -0.64 -7.41 1.27
CA HIS A 186 -0.97 -6.83 2.56
C HIS A 186 -2.47 -6.98 2.78
N GLY A 187 -2.87 -7.63 3.87
CA GLY A 187 -4.26 -8.01 4.10
C GLY A 187 -5.23 -6.82 4.02
N VAL A 188 -4.94 -5.74 4.74
CA VAL A 188 -5.74 -4.51 4.79
C VAL A 188 -5.92 -3.85 3.42
N GLU A 189 -5.01 -4.07 2.48
CA GLU A 189 -5.08 -3.51 1.12
C GLU A 189 -5.98 -4.36 0.19
N GLY A 190 -6.47 -5.49 0.72
CA GLY A 190 -7.43 -6.37 0.06
C GLY A 190 -8.71 -5.67 -0.38
N TYR A 191 -9.17 -4.63 0.33
CA TYR A 191 -10.35 -3.86 -0.06
C TYR A 191 -10.17 -3.22 -1.44
N CYS A 192 -9.00 -2.64 -1.70
CA CYS A 192 -8.68 -2.04 -2.99
C CYS A 192 -8.54 -3.10 -4.07
N GLY A 193 -7.68 -4.10 -3.85
CA GLY A 193 -7.43 -5.14 -4.85
C GLY A 193 -8.68 -5.95 -5.21
N SER A 194 -9.49 -6.30 -4.21
CA SER A 194 -10.77 -6.97 -4.42
C SER A 194 -11.76 -6.11 -5.21
N GLY A 195 -11.83 -4.81 -4.90
CA GLY A 195 -12.67 -3.88 -5.63
C GLY A 195 -12.27 -3.75 -7.10
N VAL A 196 -10.98 -3.62 -7.39
CA VAL A 196 -10.47 -3.56 -8.77
C VAL A 196 -10.73 -4.87 -9.53
N GLN A 197 -10.50 -6.03 -8.90
CA GLN A 197 -10.81 -7.33 -9.50
C GLN A 197 -12.32 -7.47 -9.79
N THR A 198 -13.17 -7.14 -8.82
CA THR A 198 -14.64 -7.17 -8.95
C THR A 198 -15.12 -6.23 -10.05
N GLY A 199 -14.60 -5.00 -10.10
CA GLY A 199 -14.91 -4.01 -11.12
C GLY A 199 -14.49 -4.46 -12.52
N THR A 200 -13.31 -5.07 -12.66
CA THR A 200 -12.82 -5.65 -13.93
C THR A 200 -13.77 -6.73 -14.46
N LEU A 201 -14.31 -7.56 -13.56
CA LEU A 201 -15.24 -8.63 -13.92
C LEU A 201 -16.63 -8.08 -14.28
N ARG A 202 -17.19 -7.21 -13.43
CA ARG A 202 -18.54 -6.62 -13.62
C ARG A 202 -18.62 -5.68 -14.83
N SER A 203 -17.57 -4.92 -15.11
CA SER A 203 -17.51 -4.04 -16.28
C SER A 203 -17.29 -4.79 -17.60
N GLY A 204 -16.92 -6.07 -17.55
CA GLY A 204 -16.59 -6.86 -18.73
C GLY A 204 -15.17 -6.67 -19.26
N ARG A 205 -14.32 -5.85 -18.61
CA ARG A 205 -12.92 -5.62 -19.02
C ARG A 205 -12.06 -6.87 -19.11
N HIS A 206 -12.39 -7.92 -18.36
CA HIS A 206 -11.74 -9.24 -18.51
C HIS A 206 -11.90 -9.84 -19.93
N LYS A 207 -12.83 -9.35 -20.75
CA LYS A 207 -13.02 -9.78 -22.14
C LYS A 207 -12.09 -9.06 -23.12
N ASP A 208 -11.39 -8.02 -22.68
CA ASP A 208 -10.40 -7.30 -23.49
C ASP A 208 -9.08 -8.09 -23.63
N LEU A 209 -9.00 -9.29 -23.03
CA LEU A 209 -7.86 -10.19 -23.17
C LEU A 209 -7.65 -10.55 -24.65
N PRO A 210 -6.44 -10.38 -25.20
CA PRO A 210 -6.14 -10.82 -26.56
C PRO A 210 -6.28 -12.33 -26.72
N ASP A 211 -6.50 -12.78 -27.96
CA ASP A 211 -6.55 -14.20 -28.29
C ASP A 211 -5.28 -14.93 -27.80
N GLY A 212 -5.49 -16.11 -27.21
CA GLY A 212 -4.42 -16.94 -26.66
C GLY A 212 -3.82 -16.45 -25.34
N VAL A 213 -4.42 -15.44 -24.70
CA VAL A 213 -4.08 -15.00 -23.34
C VAL A 213 -5.13 -15.52 -22.36
N ALA A 214 -4.67 -16.10 -21.25
CA ALA A 214 -5.53 -16.42 -20.11
C ALA A 214 -5.33 -15.41 -18.98
N MET A 215 -6.33 -15.33 -18.09
CA MET A 215 -6.27 -14.55 -16.87
C MET A 215 -6.56 -15.44 -15.66
N LEU A 216 -5.74 -15.30 -14.62
CA LEU A 216 -5.94 -15.87 -13.29
C LEU A 216 -6.08 -14.73 -12.29
N ALA A 217 -7.29 -14.53 -11.76
CA ALA A 217 -7.49 -13.65 -10.61
C ALA A 217 -7.39 -14.46 -9.32
N ILE A 218 -6.55 -14.00 -8.39
CA ILE A 218 -6.35 -14.61 -7.07
C ILE A 218 -6.89 -13.61 -6.03
N HIS A 219 -7.97 -14.01 -5.36
CA HIS A 219 -8.69 -13.24 -4.34
C HIS A 219 -8.87 -14.10 -3.07
N ALA A 220 -8.10 -13.93 -2.02
CA ALA A 220 -6.97 -13.02 -1.86
C ALA A 220 -5.81 -13.83 -1.25
N ILE A 221 -4.57 -13.35 -1.36
CA ILE A 221 -3.42 -14.17 -0.98
C ILE A 221 -3.22 -14.26 0.54
N ASN A 222 -3.56 -13.19 1.29
CA ASN A 222 -3.60 -13.16 2.74
C ASN A 222 -5.05 -12.93 3.23
N PRO A 223 -5.93 -13.95 3.16
CA PRO A 223 -7.33 -13.80 3.57
C PRO A 223 -7.47 -13.55 5.07
N HIS A 224 -6.52 -14.01 5.89
CA HIS A 224 -6.50 -13.71 7.33
C HIS A 224 -6.23 -12.22 7.58
N GLY A 225 -5.13 -11.68 7.06
CA GLY A 225 -4.85 -10.24 7.18
C GLY A 225 -6.00 -9.40 6.64
N PHE A 226 -6.64 -9.81 5.54
CA PHE A 226 -7.76 -9.08 4.96
C PHE A 226 -8.98 -9.06 5.90
N ALA A 227 -9.42 -10.21 6.42
CA ALA A 227 -10.55 -10.28 7.34
C ALA A 227 -10.30 -9.53 8.65
N TRP A 228 -9.08 -9.58 9.16
CA TRP A 228 -8.69 -8.89 10.39
C TRP A 228 -8.27 -7.44 10.16
N SER A 229 -8.36 -6.92 8.93
CA SER A 229 -7.91 -5.58 8.53
C SER A 229 -6.47 -5.25 8.93
N ARG A 230 -5.57 -6.23 8.79
CA ARG A 230 -4.14 -6.14 9.11
C ARG A 230 -3.29 -6.24 7.86
N ARG A 231 -2.14 -5.58 7.88
CA ARG A 231 -1.12 -5.73 6.83
C ARG A 231 -0.60 -7.18 6.75
N VAL A 232 -0.36 -7.79 7.90
CA VAL A 232 0.38 -9.04 8.08
C VAL A 232 -0.53 -10.28 8.09
N THR A 233 0.08 -11.47 8.02
CA THR A 233 -0.63 -12.76 8.16
C THR A 233 -1.02 -13.05 9.62
N GLU A 234 -1.62 -14.21 9.86
CA GLU A 234 -1.93 -14.75 11.19
C GLU A 234 -0.71 -14.84 12.13
N ASP A 235 0.48 -14.99 11.55
CA ASP A 235 1.76 -15.19 12.26
C ASP A 235 2.54 -13.87 12.47
N ASN A 236 1.90 -12.71 12.28
CA ASN A 236 2.56 -11.39 12.24
C ASN A 236 3.53 -11.19 11.07
N VAL A 237 3.46 -12.03 10.05
CA VAL A 237 4.43 -11.99 8.95
C VAL A 237 3.99 -10.98 7.89
N ASP A 238 4.87 -10.05 7.53
CA ASP A 238 4.75 -9.27 6.31
C ASP A 238 5.00 -10.22 5.12
N LEU A 239 3.92 -10.54 4.40
CA LEU A 239 3.94 -11.50 3.31
C LEU A 239 4.86 -11.03 2.17
N ASN A 240 5.04 -9.72 1.98
CA ASN A 240 5.94 -9.15 0.99
C ASN A 240 7.43 -9.21 1.41
N ARG A 241 7.73 -9.92 2.51
CA ARG A 241 9.09 -10.33 2.92
C ARG A 241 9.20 -11.84 3.08
N ASN A 242 8.09 -12.59 3.06
CA ASN A 242 8.09 -14.03 3.34
C ASN A 242 8.51 -14.92 2.15
N PHE A 243 9.00 -14.35 1.05
CA PHE A 243 9.54 -15.08 -0.10
C PHE A 243 11.07 -15.14 -0.13
N ALA A 244 11.71 -14.95 1.03
CA ALA A 244 13.14 -15.21 1.21
C ALA A 244 13.49 -16.70 1.03
N ASP A 245 14.76 -16.97 0.73
CA ASP A 245 15.29 -18.34 0.74
C ASP A 245 15.55 -18.79 2.19
N PHE A 246 14.60 -19.53 2.76
CA PHE A 246 14.69 -20.07 4.12
C PHE A 246 15.73 -21.20 4.28
N ALA A 247 16.39 -21.65 3.20
CA ALA A 247 17.52 -22.56 3.30
C ALA A 247 18.87 -21.83 3.45
N ALA A 248 18.89 -20.51 3.23
CA ALA A 248 20.05 -19.65 3.41
C ALA A 248 19.93 -18.81 4.70
N PRO A 249 21.03 -18.21 5.19
CA PRO A 249 20.95 -17.20 6.24
C PRO A 249 20.00 -16.06 5.83
N LEU A 250 19.07 -15.71 6.73
CA LEU A 250 18.09 -14.65 6.48
C LEU A 250 18.75 -13.26 6.56
N PRO A 251 18.25 -12.26 5.80
CA PRO A 251 18.80 -10.91 5.83
C PRO A 251 18.78 -10.29 7.23
N GLU A 252 19.90 -9.68 7.61
CA GLU A 252 20.00 -8.89 8.83
C GLU A 252 19.58 -7.44 8.57
N ASN A 253 19.06 -6.78 9.62
CA ASN A 253 18.77 -5.35 9.60
C ASN A 253 19.25 -4.71 10.92
N PRO A 254 20.54 -4.32 11.00
CA PRO A 254 21.12 -3.72 12.20
C PRO A 254 20.44 -2.41 12.61
N GLY A 255 19.92 -1.65 11.64
CA GLY A 255 19.16 -0.42 11.90
C GLY A 255 17.85 -0.72 12.63
N TYR A 256 17.11 -1.73 12.16
CA TYR A 256 15.92 -2.21 12.87
C TYR A 256 16.28 -2.72 14.27
N GLU A 257 17.36 -3.49 14.42
CA GLU A 257 17.81 -4.00 15.72
C GLU A 257 18.05 -2.86 16.72
N ALA A 258 18.73 -1.79 16.28
CA ALA A 258 18.98 -0.62 17.12
C ALA A 258 17.70 0.12 17.51
N LEU A 259 16.67 0.08 16.65
CA LEU A 259 15.42 0.81 16.82
C LEU A 259 14.28 -0.03 17.39
N HIS A 260 14.42 -1.35 17.55
CA HIS A 260 13.29 -2.25 17.81
C HIS A 260 12.46 -1.83 19.03
N GLU A 261 13.11 -1.59 20.17
CA GLU A 261 12.44 -1.16 21.41
C GLU A 261 11.79 0.23 21.27
N VAL A 262 12.33 1.07 20.38
CA VAL A 262 11.83 2.43 20.10
C VAL A 262 10.54 2.37 19.28
N ILE A 263 10.52 1.50 18.27
CA ILE A 263 9.40 1.35 17.32
C ILE A 263 8.35 0.33 17.79
N CYS A 264 8.69 -0.56 18.71
CA CYS A 264 7.78 -1.56 19.28
C CYS A 264 7.78 -1.48 20.83
N PRO A 265 7.51 -0.31 21.43
CA PRO A 265 7.49 -0.18 22.87
C PRO A 265 6.36 -1.03 23.49
N PRO A 266 6.49 -1.42 24.77
CA PRO A 266 5.47 -2.20 25.46
C PRO A 266 4.16 -1.43 25.69
N THR A 267 4.22 -0.10 25.74
CA THR A 267 3.09 0.81 25.94
C THR A 267 3.15 1.98 24.96
N TRP A 268 2.00 2.57 24.66
CA TRP A 268 1.85 3.72 23.77
C TRP A 268 1.11 4.87 24.49
N ASP A 269 1.68 5.32 25.61
CA ASP A 269 1.26 6.56 26.28
C ASP A 269 1.93 7.78 25.63
N GLN A 270 1.47 8.98 25.99
CA GLN A 270 1.96 10.24 25.42
C GLN A 270 3.48 10.42 25.60
N GLU A 271 4.01 10.06 26.77
CA GLU A 271 5.45 10.12 27.05
C GLU A 271 6.23 9.18 26.13
N THR A 272 5.73 7.96 25.93
CA THR A 272 6.35 6.99 25.03
C THR A 272 6.31 7.45 23.58
N ILE A 273 5.21 8.04 23.13
CA ILE A 273 5.09 8.62 21.76
C ILE A 273 6.14 9.72 21.56
N GLU A 274 6.27 10.65 22.52
CA GLU A 274 7.23 11.75 22.46
C GLU A 274 8.67 11.24 22.47
N ARG A 275 8.99 10.27 23.32
CA ARG A 275 10.31 9.62 23.37
C ARG A 275 10.62 8.90 22.06
N THR A 276 9.68 8.10 21.55
CA THR A 276 9.83 7.38 20.27
C THR A 276 10.12 8.38 19.14
N PHE A 277 9.37 9.49 19.06
CA PHE A 277 9.64 10.51 18.05
C PHE A 277 11.05 11.12 18.19
N ALA A 278 11.44 11.51 19.41
CA ALA A 278 12.76 12.08 19.66
C ALA A 278 13.90 11.12 19.29
N GLU A 279 13.78 9.83 19.63
CA GLU A 279 14.79 8.82 19.33
C GLU A 279 14.89 8.49 17.83
N LEU A 280 13.75 8.44 17.12
CA LEU A 280 13.76 8.28 15.66
C LEU A 280 14.41 9.48 14.97
N MET A 281 14.11 10.70 15.43
CA MET A 281 14.74 11.92 14.90
C MET A 281 16.24 11.96 15.20
N ALA A 282 16.66 11.54 16.40
CA ALA A 282 18.09 11.43 16.74
C ALA A 282 18.80 10.39 15.86
N TYR A 283 18.15 9.25 15.58
CA TYR A 283 18.69 8.26 14.65
C TYR A 283 18.83 8.83 13.24
N ALA A 284 17.81 9.55 12.75
CA ALA A 284 17.84 10.20 11.44
C ALA A 284 18.91 11.30 11.35
N GLU A 285 19.14 12.07 12.42
CA GLU A 285 20.22 13.06 12.48
C GLU A 285 21.60 12.39 12.41
N ALA A 286 21.78 11.25 13.09
CA ALA A 286 23.03 10.52 13.11
C ALA A 286 23.32 9.73 11.81
N HIS A 287 22.28 9.25 11.10
CA HIS A 287 22.45 8.30 9.98
C HIS A 287 21.85 8.76 8.64
N SER A 288 20.97 9.78 8.62
CA SER A 288 20.04 10.21 7.56
C SER A 288 18.60 9.68 7.68
N LEU A 289 17.66 10.46 7.13
CA LEU A 289 16.25 10.08 7.00
C LEU A 289 16.06 8.83 6.13
N ALA A 290 16.84 8.68 5.06
CA ALA A 290 16.82 7.49 4.21
C ALA A 290 17.27 6.24 4.98
N SER A 291 18.28 6.36 5.84
CA SER A 291 18.73 5.26 6.70
C SER A 291 17.70 4.89 7.76
N LEU A 292 16.96 5.86 8.32
CA LEU A 292 15.81 5.59 9.21
C LEU A 292 14.71 4.83 8.46
N GLN A 293 14.33 5.30 7.27
CA GLN A 293 13.31 4.65 6.44
C GLN A 293 13.70 3.21 6.10
N GLN A 294 14.95 2.97 5.71
CA GLN A 294 15.47 1.64 5.43
C GLN A 294 15.50 0.76 6.69
N ALA A 295 15.91 1.32 7.83
CA ALA A 295 15.92 0.60 9.10
C ALA A 295 14.52 0.09 9.46
N VAL A 296 13.50 0.94 9.35
CA VAL A 296 12.13 0.59 9.73
C VAL A 296 11.44 -0.28 8.68
N SER A 297 11.46 0.11 7.40
CA SER A 297 10.64 -0.53 6.34
C SER A 297 11.37 -1.60 5.51
N GLY A 298 12.70 -1.73 5.67
CA GLY A 298 13.52 -2.73 4.97
C GLY A 298 13.14 -4.19 5.30
N GLY A 299 12.45 -4.41 6.41
CA GLY A 299 12.09 -5.73 6.91
C GLY A 299 13.16 -6.34 7.82
N GLN A 300 12.75 -7.36 8.56
CA GLN A 300 13.60 -8.04 9.54
C GLN A 300 13.08 -9.47 9.81
N TYR A 301 13.92 -10.34 10.35
CA TYR A 301 13.62 -11.77 10.52
C TYR A 301 13.88 -12.30 11.95
N ARG A 302 14.15 -11.40 12.91
CA ARG A 302 14.56 -11.74 14.28
C ARG A 302 13.45 -11.51 15.32
N HIS A 303 12.74 -10.40 15.21
CA HIS A 303 11.72 -9.96 16.16
C HIS A 303 10.34 -10.37 15.68
N THR A 304 9.82 -11.48 16.19
CA THR A 304 8.52 -12.03 15.76
C THR A 304 7.34 -11.12 16.10
N ASP A 305 7.51 -10.23 17.07
CA ASP A 305 6.55 -9.20 17.48
C ASP A 305 6.84 -7.82 16.88
N GLY A 306 7.85 -7.73 16.01
CA GLY A 306 8.23 -6.50 15.33
C GLY A 306 7.42 -6.21 14.07
N LEU A 307 7.48 -4.95 13.64
CA LEU A 307 7.07 -4.51 12.31
C LEU A 307 7.90 -5.18 11.22
N PHE A 308 7.29 -5.32 10.04
CA PHE A 308 7.91 -5.85 8.82
C PHE A 308 8.65 -7.18 9.02
N PHE A 309 8.18 -8.00 9.96
CA PHE A 309 8.72 -9.33 10.24
C PHE A 309 8.48 -10.26 9.05
N GLY A 310 9.54 -10.81 8.44
CA GLY A 310 9.44 -11.66 7.24
C GLY A 310 9.12 -13.14 7.51
N GLY A 311 8.98 -13.56 8.77
CA GLY A 311 8.79 -14.97 9.14
C GLY A 311 10.09 -15.76 9.15
N GLN A 312 10.10 -16.96 9.75
CA GLN A 312 11.29 -17.84 9.75
C GLN A 312 11.13 -19.05 8.81
N GLN A 313 9.98 -19.15 8.15
CA GLN A 313 9.62 -20.20 7.22
C GLN A 313 8.47 -19.73 6.30
N PRO A 314 8.19 -20.44 5.20
CA PRO A 314 7.03 -20.14 4.37
C PRO A 314 5.73 -20.20 5.19
N THR A 315 4.93 -19.14 5.16
CA THR A 315 3.58 -19.05 5.77
C THR A 315 2.55 -19.90 5.01
N TRP A 316 1.32 -20.01 5.52
CA TRP A 316 0.22 -20.62 4.76
C TRP A 316 0.04 -19.91 3.41
N SER A 317 -0.02 -18.58 3.40
CA SER A 317 -0.20 -17.77 2.18
C SER A 317 0.90 -18.00 1.15
N HIS A 318 2.17 -18.04 1.58
CA HIS A 318 3.29 -18.38 0.71
C HIS A 318 3.07 -19.74 0.04
N ARG A 319 2.86 -20.80 0.85
CA ARG A 319 2.72 -22.17 0.33
C ARG A 319 1.52 -22.31 -0.60
N THR A 320 0.40 -21.65 -0.27
CA THR A 320 -0.81 -21.61 -1.09
C THR A 320 -0.53 -20.95 -2.44
N LEU A 321 0.07 -19.75 -2.46
CA LEU A 321 0.41 -19.07 -3.71
C LEU A 321 1.38 -19.91 -4.55
N ALA A 322 2.44 -20.47 -3.95
CA ALA A 322 3.39 -21.33 -4.64
C ALA A 322 2.71 -22.56 -5.27
N ARG A 323 1.76 -23.19 -4.56
CA ARG A 323 0.95 -24.30 -5.09
C ARG A 323 0.09 -23.84 -6.28
N VAL A 324 -0.59 -22.70 -6.16
CA VAL A 324 -1.43 -22.14 -7.23
C VAL A 324 -0.62 -21.83 -8.47
N LEU A 325 0.50 -21.13 -8.34
CA LEU A 325 1.36 -20.77 -9.47
C LEU A 325 1.93 -22.01 -10.16
N ARG A 326 2.32 -23.04 -9.40
CA ARG A 326 2.78 -24.32 -9.98
C ARG A 326 1.66 -25.06 -10.72
N ALA A 327 0.43 -25.05 -10.20
CA ALA A 327 -0.69 -25.78 -10.80
C ALA A 327 -1.28 -25.04 -12.01
N GLN A 328 -1.58 -23.75 -11.86
CA GLN A 328 -2.29 -22.95 -12.84
C GLN A 328 -1.34 -22.28 -13.86
N GLY A 329 -0.09 -22.02 -13.47
CA GLY A 329 0.92 -21.35 -14.30
C GLY A 329 1.82 -22.28 -15.12
N ALA A 330 1.73 -23.61 -14.95
CA ALA A 330 2.68 -24.57 -15.52
C ALA A 330 2.87 -24.50 -17.05
N ARG A 331 1.85 -24.08 -17.79
CA ARG A 331 1.88 -23.95 -19.25
C ARG A 331 2.32 -22.57 -19.73
N ALA A 332 2.28 -21.56 -18.86
CA ALA A 332 2.58 -20.19 -19.23
C ALA A 332 4.09 -20.01 -19.44
N ARG A 333 4.47 -19.41 -20.58
CA ARG A 333 5.84 -19.00 -20.90
C ARG A 333 6.06 -17.51 -20.68
N LYS A 334 4.98 -16.73 -20.73
CA LYS A 334 4.97 -15.28 -20.49
C LYS A 334 3.92 -14.97 -19.44
N ILE A 335 4.36 -14.42 -18.32
CA ILE A 335 3.47 -14.09 -17.20
C ILE A 335 3.60 -12.59 -16.93
N ALA A 336 2.46 -11.92 -16.84
CA ALA A 336 2.34 -10.58 -16.26
C ALA A 336 1.65 -10.73 -14.91
N VAL A 337 2.20 -10.10 -13.86
CA VAL A 337 1.58 -10.10 -12.53
C VAL A 337 1.27 -8.67 -12.16
N ILE A 338 0.03 -8.41 -11.78
CA ILE A 338 -0.42 -7.15 -11.19
C ILE A 338 -0.84 -7.46 -9.76
N ASP A 339 -0.12 -6.91 -8.80
CA ASP A 339 -0.47 -6.99 -7.39
C ASP A 339 -1.00 -5.64 -6.93
N TYR A 340 -2.23 -5.61 -6.45
CA TYR A 340 -2.89 -4.37 -6.07
C TYR A 340 -2.57 -4.01 -4.62
N HIS A 341 -1.97 -2.83 -4.46
CA HIS A 341 -1.62 -2.22 -3.19
C HIS A 341 -2.27 -0.84 -3.05
N THR A 342 -2.34 -0.34 -1.82
CA THR A 342 -2.70 1.04 -1.51
C THR A 342 -1.63 1.68 -0.64
N GLY A 343 -1.34 2.95 -0.86
CA GLY A 343 -0.38 3.68 -0.04
C GLY A 343 0.17 4.88 -0.78
N LEU A 344 1.40 4.75 -1.26
CA LEU A 344 2.20 5.80 -1.89
C LEU A 344 1.41 6.61 -2.94
N GLY A 345 1.74 7.90 -3.02
CA GLY A 345 1.19 8.82 -4.01
C GLY A 345 -0.09 9.56 -3.58
N PRO A 346 -0.62 10.43 -4.46
CA PRO A 346 -1.82 11.22 -4.18
C PRO A 346 -3.06 10.35 -3.99
N PHE A 347 -4.00 10.83 -3.17
CA PHE A 347 -5.27 10.13 -2.94
C PHE A 347 -6.04 9.90 -4.25
N GLY A 348 -6.43 8.66 -4.50
CA GLY A 348 -7.17 8.26 -5.71
C GLY A 348 -6.32 8.18 -6.98
N HIS A 349 -5.01 8.38 -6.88
CA HIS A 349 -4.08 8.16 -7.98
C HIS A 349 -3.63 6.69 -8.02
N GLY A 350 -3.63 6.10 -9.21
CA GLY A 350 -3.11 4.75 -9.43
C GLY A 350 -1.74 4.81 -10.08
N GLU A 351 -0.73 4.26 -9.42
CA GLU A 351 0.65 4.24 -9.90
C GLU A 351 1.10 2.81 -10.23
N ARG A 352 1.93 2.65 -11.27
CA ARG A 352 2.49 1.35 -11.66
C ARG A 352 3.92 1.22 -11.17
N ILE A 353 4.09 0.52 -10.05
CA ILE A 353 5.42 0.32 -9.47
C ILE A 353 6.08 -0.94 -10.03
N CYS A 354 7.34 -0.82 -10.46
CA CYS A 354 8.14 -1.96 -10.91
C CYS A 354 9.28 -2.28 -9.92
N PRO A 355 9.20 -3.40 -9.16
CA PRO A 355 10.22 -3.74 -8.16
C PRO A 355 11.51 -4.32 -8.76
N HIS A 356 11.63 -4.37 -10.08
CA HIS A 356 12.84 -4.85 -10.73
C HIS A 356 13.95 -3.80 -10.67
N PRO A 357 15.21 -4.16 -10.36
CA PRO A 357 16.32 -3.23 -10.34
C PRO A 357 16.50 -2.50 -11.68
N ALA A 358 16.98 -1.26 -11.62
CA ALA A 358 17.36 -0.49 -12.81
C ALA A 358 18.34 -1.29 -13.69
N GLY A 359 18.15 -1.21 -15.02
CA GLY A 359 18.97 -1.94 -15.99
C GLY A 359 18.73 -3.46 -16.07
N SER A 360 17.87 -4.04 -15.23
CA SER A 360 17.57 -5.48 -15.30
C SER A 360 16.69 -5.84 -16.50
N PRO A 361 16.76 -7.10 -17.02
CA PRO A 361 15.87 -7.56 -18.08
C PRO A 361 14.38 -7.51 -17.72
N GLY A 362 14.05 -7.59 -16.42
CA GLY A 362 12.69 -7.44 -15.91
C GLY A 362 12.20 -5.99 -16.03
N ARG A 363 13.06 -5.02 -15.65
CA ARG A 363 12.77 -3.59 -15.77
C ARG A 363 12.55 -3.17 -17.23
N ALA A 364 13.48 -3.51 -18.12
CA ALA A 364 13.36 -3.20 -19.55
C ALA A 364 12.09 -3.79 -20.18
N ARG A 365 11.65 -4.97 -19.70
CA ARG A 365 10.40 -5.59 -20.16
C ARG A 365 9.17 -4.85 -19.67
N ALA A 366 9.15 -4.40 -18.40
CA ALA A 366 8.06 -3.61 -17.86
C ALA A 366 7.91 -2.27 -18.59
N GLU A 367 9.01 -1.57 -18.83
CA GLU A 367 9.03 -0.31 -19.60
C GLU A 367 8.46 -0.50 -21.01
N ALA A 368 8.87 -1.58 -21.69
CA ALA A 368 8.36 -1.92 -23.02
C ALA A 368 6.86 -2.27 -23.01
N TRP A 369 6.35 -2.91 -21.95
CA TRP A 369 4.93 -3.28 -21.86
C TRP A 369 4.02 -2.10 -21.52
N PHE A 370 4.50 -1.18 -20.69
CA PHE A 370 3.70 -0.05 -20.20
C PHE A 370 4.07 1.29 -20.84
N GLY A 371 4.90 1.30 -21.89
CA GLY A 371 5.24 2.51 -22.65
C GLY A 371 6.01 3.54 -21.83
N GLY A 372 6.81 3.10 -20.86
CA GLY A 372 7.53 3.97 -19.93
C GLY A 372 6.69 4.55 -18.78
N ASP A 373 5.38 4.27 -18.73
CA ASP A 373 4.49 4.67 -17.64
C ASP A 373 4.61 3.70 -16.45
N ILE A 374 5.80 3.67 -15.86
CA ILE A 374 6.16 2.94 -14.65
C ILE A 374 6.95 3.85 -13.70
N THR A 375 6.71 3.69 -12.41
CA THR A 375 7.51 4.29 -11.35
C THR A 375 8.53 3.26 -10.87
N ALA A 376 9.78 3.70 -10.81
CA ALA A 376 10.86 2.92 -10.22
C ALA A 376 10.73 2.93 -8.71
N THR A 377 10.99 1.77 -8.09
CA THR A 377 11.52 1.68 -6.71
C THR A 377 13.00 1.37 -6.74
#